data_AF-A0A9D7EH50-F1
#
_entry.id   AF-A0A9D7EH50-F1
#
_cell.length_a   1.000
_cell.length_b   1.000
_cell.length_c   1.000
_cell.angle_alpha   90.00
_cell.angle_beta   90.00
_cell.angle_gamma   90.00
#
_symmetry.space_group_name_H-M   'P 1'
#
loop_
_entity.id
_entity.type
_entity.pdbx_description
1 polymer ?
#
loop_
_entity_poly.entity_id
_entity_poly.type
_entity_poly.pdbx_seq_one_letter_code
_entity_poly.pdbx_strand_id
1 'polypeptide(L)'
;MSKASKIKSFDPSSPGDANAQMYGLPFTCEEADIVLVPVPWEVTTSYGGGTSRGPEAIFNASFQVDLFHPEFPALWKRGIAMDEIPKALLQQSKALKKEAHKVITMLTEGGSKKEFAQAKKALDLVNEECAVMNEWVEERTGELLDGGKLVGLIGGDHSTPLGFYRALAKRHKQFGVLHIDAHMDLRNAYEGFTFSHASIMYNALELKPITTVVQVGIRDFCAEENDVFLASKGRVKVVRSADIQRQRFEGITWREQCDAIIAGLPEKVCCGISAGCSLRSDVYGARPFSDDPRGDVRDLAPSMRLQRPVPFPGTDTGHGLHSDLEGPHQKSGYPGRIGPAASAHLQERAGGSAGHGLCDHQPLLPQRTRPYAARLVHHATRCREQWYHAPVLPWQQRQRDHELLHDAPFRGARLQRPHPGL
;
A
#
# COMPACT_ATOMS: atom_id res chain seq x y z
N MET A 1 -14.21 12.46 23.45
CA MET A 1 -14.94 11.17 23.37
C MET A 1 -13.92 10.04 23.37
N SER A 2 -14.17 8.90 24.02
CA SER A 2 -13.26 7.75 23.95
C SER A 2 -13.31 7.05 22.59
N LYS A 3 -12.26 6.30 22.23
CA LYS A 3 -12.22 5.47 21.01
C LYS A 3 -13.44 4.54 20.89
N ALA A 4 -13.83 3.89 21.98
CA ALA A 4 -15.01 3.02 22.01
C ALA A 4 -16.33 3.77 21.73
N SER A 5 -16.45 5.01 22.24
CA SER A 5 -17.60 5.86 21.94
C SER A 5 -17.65 6.24 20.46
N LYS A 6 -16.50 6.63 19.88
CA LYS A 6 -16.37 6.97 18.46
C LYS A 6 -16.75 5.78 17.57
N ILE A 7 -16.29 4.56 17.90
CA ILE A 7 -16.65 3.35 17.15
C ILE A 7 -18.16 3.10 17.16
N LYS A 8 -18.86 3.36 18.27
CA LYS A 8 -20.31 3.13 18.36
C LYS A 8 -21.12 4.15 17.56
N SER A 9 -20.64 5.39 17.45
CA SER A 9 -21.36 6.48 16.77
C SER A 9 -20.97 6.69 15.32
N PHE A 10 -19.85 6.11 14.86
CA PHE A 10 -19.33 6.31 13.52
C PHE A 10 -20.01 5.39 12.50
N ASP A 11 -20.51 5.96 11.41
CA ASP A 11 -21.02 5.21 10.25
C ASP A 11 -19.90 5.05 9.21
N PRO A 12 -19.29 3.86 9.05
CA PRO A 12 -18.21 3.63 8.10
C PRO A 12 -18.66 3.63 6.64
N SER A 13 -19.95 3.76 6.36
CA SER A 13 -20.52 3.88 5.01
C SER A 13 -20.83 5.34 4.65
N SER A 14 -20.66 6.27 5.59
CA SER A 14 -20.86 7.69 5.36
C SER A 14 -19.64 8.33 4.67
N PRO A 15 -19.81 9.46 3.96
CA PRO A 15 -18.67 10.21 3.44
C PRO A 15 -17.72 10.63 4.56
N GLY A 16 -16.41 10.59 4.31
CA GLY A 16 -15.41 11.04 5.27
C GLY A 16 -15.55 12.54 5.60
N ASP A 17 -15.51 12.89 6.89
CA ASP A 17 -15.53 14.27 7.35
C ASP A 17 -14.23 14.99 6.96
N ALA A 18 -14.30 16.22 6.42
CA ALA A 18 -13.12 16.96 5.96
C ALA A 18 -12.07 17.25 7.05
N ASN A 19 -12.45 17.20 8.33
CA ASN A 19 -11.55 17.38 9.48
C ASN A 19 -11.12 16.06 10.13
N ALA A 20 -11.49 14.92 9.54
CA ALA A 20 -11.10 13.61 10.03
C ALA A 20 -9.66 13.24 9.65
N GLN A 21 -9.21 12.11 10.17
CA GLN A 21 -7.91 11.54 9.90
C GLN A 21 -7.96 10.65 8.65
N MET A 22 -6.89 9.89 8.43
CA MET A 22 -6.71 9.01 7.27
C MET A 22 -7.98 8.19 6.97
N TYR A 23 -8.41 8.17 5.71
CA TYR A 23 -9.64 7.52 5.25
C TYR A 23 -10.95 8.07 5.85
N GLY A 24 -10.94 9.31 6.36
CA GLY A 24 -12.11 9.90 7.02
C GLY A 24 -12.37 9.34 8.42
N LEU A 25 -11.39 8.67 9.04
CA LEU A 25 -11.56 8.04 10.34
C LEU A 25 -11.53 9.05 11.50
N PRO A 26 -12.32 8.85 12.57
CA PRO A 26 -12.46 9.83 13.65
C PRO A 26 -11.37 9.72 14.73
N PHE A 27 -10.29 8.98 14.49
CA PHE A 27 -9.28 8.64 15.50
C PHE A 27 -8.04 9.51 15.38
N THR A 28 -7.58 10.11 16.47
CA THR A 28 -6.28 10.81 16.49
C THR A 28 -5.12 9.82 16.43
N CYS A 29 -3.89 10.30 16.23
CA CYS A 29 -2.69 9.44 16.27
C CYS A 29 -2.54 8.68 17.61
N GLU A 30 -2.94 9.30 18.72
CA GLU A 30 -2.91 8.68 20.05
C GLU A 30 -3.94 7.55 20.18
N GLU A 31 -5.10 7.70 19.54
CA GLU A 31 -6.18 6.71 19.59
C GLU A 31 -6.00 5.59 18.54
N ALA A 32 -5.39 5.89 17.40
CA ALA A 32 -5.19 4.94 16.31
C ALA A 32 -4.18 3.85 16.71
N ASP A 33 -4.43 2.62 16.29
CA ASP A 33 -3.46 1.53 16.43
C ASP A 33 -2.38 1.63 15.35
N ILE A 34 -2.74 2.18 14.18
CA ILE A 34 -1.89 2.31 13.00
C ILE A 34 -1.62 3.79 12.75
N VAL A 35 -0.35 4.17 12.70
CA VAL A 35 0.07 5.55 12.44
C VAL A 35 1.01 5.59 11.23
N LEU A 36 0.72 6.47 10.29
CA LEU A 36 1.54 6.69 9.10
C LEU A 36 2.41 7.93 9.31
N VAL A 37 3.73 7.79 9.17
CA VAL A 37 4.69 8.89 9.26
C VAL A 37 4.88 9.50 7.87
N PRO A 38 4.48 10.76 7.63
CA PRO A 38 4.69 11.43 6.37
C PRO A 38 6.10 12.04 6.28
N VAL A 39 6.81 11.76 5.18
CA VAL A 39 8.15 12.30 4.91
C VAL A 39 8.14 13.05 3.58
N PRO A 40 7.79 14.35 3.56
CA PRO A 40 7.68 15.15 2.34
C PRO A 40 9.06 15.55 1.78
N TRP A 41 9.79 14.57 1.23
CA TRP A 41 11.18 14.69 0.81
C TRP A 41 11.39 14.24 -0.64
N GLU A 42 12.17 14.98 -1.44
CA GLU A 42 12.44 14.63 -2.85
C GLU A 42 13.82 15.06 -3.37
N VAL A 43 14.75 15.32 -2.46
CA VAL A 43 15.99 16.05 -2.76
C VAL A 43 16.79 15.38 -3.87
N THR A 44 16.86 14.06 -3.87
CA THR A 44 17.79 13.32 -4.74
C THR A 44 17.19 12.85 -6.06
N THR A 45 15.90 13.11 -6.34
CA THR A 45 15.30 12.66 -7.61
C THR A 45 15.99 13.32 -8.82
N SER A 46 16.33 12.55 -9.84
CA SER A 46 17.14 13.04 -10.97
C SER A 46 16.33 13.33 -12.24
N TYR A 47 15.24 12.60 -12.48
CA TYR A 47 14.45 12.73 -13.71
C TYR A 47 13.30 13.73 -13.60
N GLY A 48 12.51 13.68 -12.51
CA GLY A 48 11.39 14.57 -12.29
C GLY A 48 11.13 14.83 -10.82
N GLY A 49 10.22 15.76 -10.53
CA GLY A 49 9.94 16.23 -9.19
C GLY A 49 8.44 16.35 -8.91
N GLY A 50 8.10 16.50 -7.65
CA GLY A 50 6.76 16.53 -7.11
C GLY A 50 6.52 15.56 -5.97
N THR A 51 7.42 14.60 -5.76
CA THR A 51 7.17 13.49 -4.84
C THR A 51 7.11 13.93 -3.39
N SER A 52 7.67 15.09 -3.03
CA SER A 52 7.51 15.67 -1.69
C SER A 52 6.05 16.00 -1.34
N ARG A 53 5.15 16.09 -2.34
CA ARG A 53 3.70 16.27 -2.15
C ARG A 53 2.96 14.94 -2.00
N GLY A 54 3.64 13.81 -2.18
CA GLY A 54 3.09 12.46 -2.05
C GLY A 54 2.28 12.29 -0.76
N PRO A 55 2.83 12.57 0.43
CA PRO A 55 2.09 12.41 1.69
C PRO A 55 0.77 13.17 1.75
N GLU A 56 0.75 14.44 1.35
CA GLU A 56 -0.46 15.27 1.30
C GLU A 56 -1.46 14.73 0.26
N ALA A 57 -0.98 14.29 -0.90
CA ALA A 57 -1.81 13.69 -1.93
C ALA A 57 -2.46 12.38 -1.47
N ILE A 58 -1.74 11.54 -0.69
CA ILE A 58 -2.28 10.30 -0.09
C ILE A 58 -3.42 10.64 0.85
N PHE A 59 -3.15 11.56 1.77
CA PHE A 59 -4.10 11.96 2.78
C PHE A 59 -5.38 12.46 2.14
N ASN A 60 -5.28 13.40 1.20
CA ASN A 60 -6.44 13.98 0.51
C ASN A 60 -7.21 12.95 -0.32
N ALA A 61 -6.51 12.01 -0.97
CA ALA A 61 -7.13 10.95 -1.75
C ALA A 61 -7.89 9.93 -0.88
N SER A 62 -7.41 9.73 0.35
CA SER A 62 -7.90 8.67 1.23
C SER A 62 -9.38 8.75 1.56
N PHE A 63 -9.94 9.96 1.59
CA PHE A 63 -11.35 10.22 1.87
C PHE A 63 -12.30 9.63 0.81
N GLN A 64 -11.76 9.21 -0.33
CA GLN A 64 -12.53 8.59 -1.42
C GLN A 64 -12.50 7.05 -1.38
N VAL A 65 -11.88 6.45 -0.36
CA VAL A 65 -11.76 5.00 -0.22
C VAL A 65 -12.80 4.50 0.79
N ASP A 66 -13.63 3.55 0.37
CA ASP A 66 -14.58 2.88 1.26
C ASP A 66 -13.86 2.06 2.35
N LEU A 67 -14.39 2.10 3.56
CA LEU A 67 -13.79 1.44 4.73
C LEU A 67 -14.12 -0.06 4.83
N PHE A 68 -15.09 -0.54 4.06
CA PHE A 68 -15.50 -1.94 4.09
C PHE A 68 -14.50 -2.83 3.36
N HIS A 69 -13.80 -3.67 4.12
CA HIS A 69 -12.97 -4.74 3.57
C HIS A 69 -13.66 -6.10 3.73
N PRO A 70 -13.90 -6.89 2.67
CA PRO A 70 -14.65 -8.15 2.75
C PRO A 70 -14.05 -9.18 3.73
N GLU A 71 -12.71 -9.27 3.80
CA GLU A 71 -12.03 -10.20 4.72
C GLU A 71 -11.82 -9.59 6.12
N PHE A 72 -11.86 -8.26 6.24
CA PHE A 72 -11.61 -7.56 7.50
C PHE A 72 -12.65 -6.44 7.72
N PRO A 73 -13.94 -6.76 7.88
CA PRO A 73 -15.00 -5.74 7.92
C PRO A 73 -14.86 -4.74 9.08
N ALA A 74 -14.12 -5.12 10.13
CA ALA A 74 -13.89 -4.31 11.32
C ALA A 74 -12.53 -3.57 11.30
N LEU A 75 -11.75 -3.63 10.22
CA LEU A 75 -10.40 -3.06 10.16
C LEU A 75 -10.36 -1.57 10.53
N TRP A 76 -11.34 -0.80 10.08
CA TRP A 76 -11.47 0.63 10.38
C TRP A 76 -11.50 0.93 11.88
N LYS A 77 -11.99 0.00 12.73
CA LYS A 77 -12.07 0.17 14.20
C LYS A 77 -10.69 0.20 14.86
N ARG A 78 -9.67 -0.37 14.22
CA ARG A 78 -8.28 -0.24 14.69
C ARG A 78 -7.80 1.20 14.65
N GLY A 79 -8.37 2.00 13.75
CA GLY A 79 -7.96 3.37 13.51
C GLY A 79 -6.66 3.43 12.75
N ILE A 80 -6.67 4.22 11.68
CA ILE A 80 -5.51 4.56 10.89
C ILE A 80 -5.44 6.09 10.91
N ALA A 81 -4.35 6.64 11.40
CA ALA A 81 -4.10 8.07 11.40
C ALA A 81 -2.80 8.35 10.64
N MET A 82 -2.68 9.57 10.13
CA MET A 82 -1.41 10.06 9.61
C MET A 82 -0.90 11.14 10.55
N ASP A 83 0.38 11.06 10.89
CA ASP A 83 1.03 12.07 11.69
C ASP A 83 1.05 13.42 10.98
N GLU A 84 1.34 14.50 11.70
CA GLU A 84 1.39 15.84 11.09
C GLU A 84 2.49 15.89 10.02
N ILE A 85 2.17 16.42 8.84
CA ILE A 85 3.16 16.63 7.78
C ILE A 85 4.15 17.70 8.24
N PRO A 86 5.45 17.38 8.43
CA PRO A 86 6.42 18.33 8.94
C PRO A 86 6.71 19.43 7.91
N LYS A 87 6.11 20.62 8.11
CA LYS A 87 6.30 21.77 7.21
C LYS A 87 7.76 22.18 7.07
N ALA A 88 8.52 22.09 8.16
CA ALA A 88 9.96 22.38 8.16
C ALA A 88 10.72 21.47 7.18
N LEU A 89 10.45 20.16 7.24
CA LEU A 89 11.08 19.17 6.37
C LEU A 89 10.72 19.38 4.89
N LEU A 90 9.46 19.74 4.60
CA LEU A 90 9.04 20.08 3.24
C LEU A 90 9.79 21.31 2.69
N GLN A 91 9.99 22.35 3.51
CA GLN A 91 10.72 23.54 3.07
C GLN A 91 12.21 23.27 2.90
N GLN A 92 12.80 22.48 3.81
CA GLN A 92 14.17 22.00 3.72
C GLN A 92 14.38 21.18 2.43
N SER A 93 13.48 20.24 2.13
CA SER A 93 13.49 19.47 0.88
C SER A 93 13.49 20.38 -0.35
N LYS A 94 12.64 21.40 -0.40
CA LYS A 94 12.59 22.36 -1.52
C LYS A 94 13.87 23.17 -1.68
N ALA A 95 14.50 23.57 -0.57
CA ALA A 95 15.76 24.30 -0.60
C ALA A 95 16.90 23.41 -1.11
N LEU A 96 17.05 22.22 -0.53
CA LEU A 96 18.09 21.26 -0.88
C LEU A 96 17.92 20.70 -2.28
N LYS A 97 16.69 20.61 -2.80
CA LYS A 97 16.45 20.23 -4.19
C LYS A 97 17.19 21.14 -5.17
N LYS A 98 17.25 22.45 -4.87
CA LYS A 98 17.99 23.42 -5.69
C LYS A 98 19.49 23.20 -5.60
N GLU A 99 20.00 22.81 -4.43
CA GLU A 99 21.41 22.48 -4.23
C GLU A 99 21.78 21.18 -4.96
N ALA A 100 20.97 20.14 -4.83
CA ALA A 100 21.14 18.88 -5.55
C ALA A 100 21.14 19.10 -7.06
N HIS A 101 20.26 19.97 -7.57
CA HIS A 101 20.22 20.29 -9.00
C HIS A 101 21.55 20.88 -9.51
N LYS A 102 22.26 21.71 -8.72
CA LYS A 102 23.60 22.22 -9.11
C LYS A 102 24.60 21.09 -9.31
N VAL A 103 24.54 20.06 -8.47
CA VAL A 103 25.40 18.87 -8.59
C VAL A 103 25.07 18.10 -9.86
N ILE A 104 23.78 17.84 -10.10
CA ILE A 104 23.29 17.10 -11.27
C ILE A 104 23.69 17.83 -12.55
N THR A 105 23.39 19.13 -12.66
CA THR A 105 23.75 19.95 -13.82
C THR A 105 25.26 19.93 -14.07
N MET A 106 26.08 20.06 -13.02
CA MET A 106 27.54 19.99 -13.17
C MET A 106 28.01 18.63 -13.71
N LEU A 107 27.35 17.52 -13.33
CA LEU A 107 27.67 16.18 -13.82
C LEU A 107 27.20 15.94 -15.26
N THR A 108 26.04 16.49 -15.65
CA THR A 108 25.43 16.23 -16.96
C THR A 108 25.87 17.21 -18.04
N GLU A 109 26.08 18.48 -17.70
CA GLU A 109 26.38 19.57 -18.65
C GLU A 109 27.81 20.07 -18.56
N GLY A 110 28.55 19.71 -17.49
CA GLY A 110 29.86 20.26 -17.22
C GLY A 110 29.79 21.68 -16.64
N GLY A 111 30.92 22.37 -16.58
CA GLY A 111 31.01 23.70 -15.98
C GLY A 111 32.42 24.16 -15.68
N SER A 112 32.55 25.41 -15.23
CA SER A 112 33.82 26.03 -14.85
C SER A 112 34.38 25.47 -13.53
N LYS A 113 35.66 25.72 -13.25
CA LYS A 113 36.30 25.36 -11.97
C LYS A 113 35.57 25.91 -10.75
N LYS A 114 34.96 27.11 -10.88
CA LYS A 114 34.20 27.75 -9.80
C LYS A 114 32.89 27.01 -9.53
N GLU A 115 32.17 26.63 -10.59
CA GLU A 115 30.91 25.87 -10.49
C GLU A 115 31.16 24.47 -9.94
N PHE A 116 32.25 23.81 -10.33
CA PHE A 116 32.65 22.54 -9.74
C PHE A 116 32.88 22.64 -8.21
N ALA A 117 33.57 23.69 -7.75
CA ALA A 117 33.77 23.92 -6.33
C ALA A 117 32.46 24.21 -5.58
N GLN A 118 31.48 24.84 -6.23
CA GLN A 118 30.14 25.07 -5.68
C GLN A 118 29.32 23.79 -5.63
N ALA A 119 29.33 22.99 -6.69
CA ALA A 119 28.66 21.70 -6.76
C ALA A 119 29.20 20.74 -5.69
N LYS A 120 30.51 20.72 -5.45
CA LYS A 120 31.08 19.93 -4.36
C LYS A 120 30.52 20.33 -2.98
N LYS A 121 30.46 21.63 -2.69
CA LYS A 121 29.87 22.12 -1.43
C LYS A 121 28.37 21.79 -1.31
N ALA A 122 27.64 21.90 -2.42
CA ALA A 122 26.23 21.55 -2.48
C ALA A 122 26.03 20.05 -2.23
N LEU A 123 26.91 19.20 -2.77
CA LEU A 123 26.90 17.76 -2.54
C LEU A 123 27.12 17.41 -1.06
N ASP A 124 28.15 18.00 -0.45
CA ASP A 124 28.45 17.78 0.98
C ASP A 124 27.25 18.18 1.85
N LEU A 125 26.66 19.35 1.59
CA LEU A 125 25.46 19.83 2.28
C LEU A 125 24.26 18.89 2.09
N VAL A 126 23.98 18.45 0.86
CA VAL A 126 22.85 17.54 0.60
C VAL A 126 23.03 16.22 1.34
N ASN A 127 24.23 15.66 1.38
CA ASN A 127 24.50 14.42 2.10
C ASN A 127 24.33 14.57 3.61
N GLU A 128 24.83 15.66 4.20
CA GLU A 128 24.65 15.99 5.62
C GLU A 128 23.17 16.11 5.97
N GLU A 129 22.41 16.87 5.18
CA GLU A 129 21.00 17.13 5.46
C GLU A 129 20.10 15.91 5.20
N CYS A 130 20.46 15.05 4.24
CA CYS A 130 19.82 13.74 4.12
C CYS A 130 20.05 12.86 5.36
N ALA A 131 21.22 12.96 6.00
CA ALA A 131 21.47 12.25 7.26
C ALA A 131 20.57 12.78 8.38
N VAL A 132 20.41 14.10 8.49
CA VAL A 132 19.49 14.75 9.44
C VAL A 132 18.04 14.30 9.22
N MET A 133 17.59 14.23 7.95
CA MET A 133 16.26 13.69 7.63
C MET A 133 16.12 12.23 8.10
N ASN A 134 17.13 11.39 7.86
CA ASN A 134 17.12 9.99 8.30
C ASN A 134 17.06 9.86 9.83
N GLU A 135 17.77 10.72 10.56
CA GLU A 135 17.72 10.79 12.03
C GLU A 135 16.33 11.18 12.52
N TRP A 136 15.72 12.21 11.93
CA TRP A 136 14.36 12.61 12.27
C TRP A 136 13.34 11.47 12.03
N VAL A 137 13.42 10.78 10.90
CA VAL A 137 12.55 9.62 10.61
C VAL A 137 12.78 8.49 11.61
N GLU A 138 14.03 8.22 11.96
CA GLU A 138 14.39 7.18 12.92
C GLU A 138 13.82 7.46 14.31
N GLU A 139 14.00 8.68 14.82
CA GLU A 139 13.47 9.11 16.11
C GLU A 139 11.96 9.03 16.13
N ARG A 140 11.29 9.64 15.15
CA ARG A 140 9.83 9.71 15.13
C ARG A 140 9.17 8.34 14.96
N THR A 141 9.73 7.50 14.09
CA THR A 141 9.29 6.10 13.93
C THR A 141 9.50 5.35 15.25
N GLY A 142 10.64 5.55 15.90
CA GLY A 142 10.97 4.91 17.16
C GLY A 142 10.00 5.24 18.29
N GLU A 143 9.68 6.52 18.46
CA GLU A 143 8.69 6.99 19.45
C GLU A 143 7.34 6.30 19.29
N LEU A 144 6.84 6.23 18.05
CA LEU A 144 5.55 5.60 17.75
C LEU A 144 5.60 4.08 18.01
N LEU A 145 6.67 3.41 17.59
CA LEU A 145 6.87 1.98 17.87
C LEU A 145 6.93 1.68 19.37
N ASP A 146 7.65 2.50 20.15
CA ASP A 146 7.75 2.34 21.61
C ASP A 146 6.43 2.65 22.31
N GLY A 147 5.61 3.53 21.72
CA GLY A 147 4.22 3.75 22.10
C GLY A 147 3.27 2.60 21.74
N GLY A 148 3.79 1.48 21.24
CA GLY A 148 3.00 0.29 20.88
C GLY A 148 2.19 0.44 19.60
N LYS A 149 2.49 1.43 18.76
CA LYS A 149 1.81 1.65 17.48
C LYS A 149 2.34 0.70 16.42
N LEU A 150 1.46 0.38 15.47
CA LEU A 150 1.86 -0.17 14.19
C LEU A 150 2.20 0.99 13.25
N VAL A 151 3.46 1.09 12.83
CA VAL A 151 3.93 2.26 12.08
C VAL A 151 4.10 1.92 10.61
N GLY A 152 3.58 2.79 9.75
CA GLY A 152 3.90 2.84 8.32
C GLY A 152 4.58 4.15 7.97
N LEU A 153 5.26 4.20 6.83
CA LEU A 153 5.88 5.41 6.31
C LEU A 153 5.29 5.74 4.94
N ILE A 154 4.94 7.02 4.75
CA ILE A 154 4.56 7.58 3.46
C ILE A 154 5.63 8.60 3.08
N GLY A 155 6.49 8.22 2.13
CA GLY A 155 7.61 9.05 1.68
C GLY A 155 7.27 9.95 0.51
N GLY A 156 8.28 10.73 0.10
CA GLY A 156 8.32 11.35 -1.21
C GLY A 156 9.19 10.53 -2.16
N ASP A 157 10.51 10.68 -2.13
CA ASP A 157 11.42 9.79 -2.86
C ASP A 157 11.79 8.54 -2.05
N HIS A 158 12.45 7.59 -2.72
CA HIS A 158 12.76 6.28 -2.15
C HIS A 158 13.91 6.30 -1.13
N SER A 159 14.54 7.45 -0.84
CA SER A 159 15.60 7.52 0.17
C SER A 159 15.06 7.64 1.60
N THR A 160 13.83 8.11 1.75
CA THR A 160 13.14 8.32 3.03
C THR A 160 13.06 7.13 4.01
N PRO A 161 13.04 5.85 3.58
CA PRO A 161 12.87 4.72 4.49
C PRO A 161 14.09 4.36 5.34
N LEU A 162 15.28 4.93 5.09
CA LEU A 162 16.50 4.51 5.80
C LEU A 162 16.38 4.71 7.32
N GLY A 163 15.86 5.86 7.75
CA GLY A 163 15.58 6.13 9.16
C GLY A 163 14.60 5.13 9.78
N PHE A 164 13.58 4.72 9.01
CA PHE A 164 12.62 3.70 9.44
C PHE A 164 13.31 2.34 9.66
N TYR A 165 14.20 1.93 8.75
CA TYR A 165 14.98 0.71 8.92
C TYR A 165 15.91 0.77 10.12
N ARG A 166 16.54 1.93 10.40
CA ARG A 166 17.37 2.12 11.60
C ARG A 166 16.55 1.99 12.88
N ALA A 167 15.33 2.56 12.91
CA ALA A 167 14.42 2.44 14.04
C ALA A 167 14.04 0.97 14.33
N LEU A 168 13.80 0.18 13.27
CA LEU A 168 13.56 -1.25 13.38
C LEU A 168 14.81 -2.02 13.82
N ALA A 169 15.98 -1.67 13.28
CA ALA A 169 17.26 -2.29 13.62
C ALA A 169 17.63 -2.12 15.11
N LYS A 170 17.23 -1.02 15.75
CA LYS A 170 17.37 -0.82 17.21
C LYS A 170 16.45 -1.74 18.04
N ARG A 171 15.35 -2.23 17.47
CA ARG A 171 14.29 -2.97 18.18
C ARG A 171 14.24 -4.46 17.84
N HIS A 172 14.92 -4.87 16.78
CA HIS A 172 14.92 -6.25 16.29
C HIS A 172 16.34 -6.72 16.05
N LYS A 173 16.69 -7.89 16.60
CA LYS A 173 18.00 -8.53 16.39
C LYS A 173 18.20 -8.94 14.92
N GLN A 174 17.13 -9.38 14.27
CA GLN A 174 17.11 -9.78 12.87
C GLN A 174 15.74 -9.55 12.25
N PHE A 175 15.71 -9.11 11.00
CA PHE A 175 14.53 -9.02 10.14
C PHE A 175 14.94 -9.00 8.67
N GLY A 176 13.98 -9.21 7.77
CA GLY A 176 14.17 -9.11 6.33
C GLY A 176 13.41 -7.93 5.74
N VAL A 177 13.77 -7.54 4.53
CA VAL A 177 13.07 -6.53 3.75
C VAL A 177 12.46 -7.20 2.51
N LEU A 178 11.15 -7.10 2.35
CA LEU A 178 10.50 -7.29 1.06
C LEU A 178 10.49 -5.95 0.33
N HIS A 179 11.16 -5.87 -0.80
CA HIS A 179 11.33 -4.66 -1.59
C HIS A 179 10.64 -4.85 -2.95
N ILE A 180 9.55 -4.15 -3.19
CA ILE A 180 8.82 -4.21 -4.46
C ILE A 180 9.15 -2.95 -5.27
N ASP A 181 9.98 -3.11 -6.30
CA ASP A 181 10.47 -2.00 -7.13
C ASP A 181 10.85 -2.51 -8.54
N ALA A 182 10.90 -1.60 -9.50
CA ALA A 182 11.52 -1.78 -10.79
C ALA A 182 13.06 -1.79 -10.73
N HIS A 183 13.65 -1.12 -9.74
CA HIS A 183 15.10 -0.91 -9.59
C HIS A 183 15.67 -1.63 -8.37
N MET A 184 16.96 -1.97 -8.44
CA MET A 184 17.63 -2.62 -7.31
C MET A 184 17.92 -1.63 -6.16
N ASP A 185 18.19 -0.37 -6.48
CA ASP A 185 18.60 0.67 -5.53
C ASP A 185 19.82 0.25 -4.69
N LEU A 186 20.75 -0.46 -5.34
CA LEU A 186 21.97 -1.03 -4.75
C LEU A 186 23.23 -0.22 -5.08
N ARG A 187 23.10 1.01 -5.59
CA ARG A 187 24.27 1.85 -5.88
C ARG A 187 24.86 2.36 -4.58
N ASN A 188 26.19 2.33 -4.45
CA ASN A 188 26.86 2.86 -3.26
C ASN A 188 26.55 4.35 -3.06
N ALA A 189 26.59 5.11 -4.16
CA ALA A 189 26.07 6.47 -4.25
C ALA A 189 25.58 6.71 -5.68
N TYR A 190 24.63 7.63 -5.85
CA TYR A 190 24.18 8.05 -7.18
C TYR A 190 24.30 9.56 -7.31
N GLU A 191 24.93 10.03 -8.40
CA GLU A 191 25.27 11.45 -8.61
C GLU A 191 26.13 12.03 -7.46
N GLY A 192 26.84 11.15 -6.73
CA GLY A 192 27.61 11.48 -5.53
C GLY A 192 26.80 11.48 -4.23
N PHE A 193 25.46 11.42 -4.29
CA PHE A 193 24.60 11.41 -3.11
C PHE A 193 24.63 10.02 -2.45
N THR A 194 25.13 9.95 -1.21
CA THR A 194 25.22 8.72 -0.42
C THR A 194 23.84 8.19 -0.06
N PHE A 195 22.92 9.10 0.30
CA PHE A 195 21.55 8.78 0.67
C PHE A 195 20.59 9.02 -0.50
N SER A 196 21.00 8.66 -1.72
CA SER A 196 20.16 8.80 -2.90
C SER A 196 18.98 7.82 -2.88
N HIS A 197 17.91 8.17 -3.60
CA HIS A 197 16.81 7.26 -3.89
C HIS A 197 17.26 5.95 -4.55
N ALA A 198 18.39 5.94 -5.28
CA ALA A 198 18.97 4.75 -5.93
C ALA A 198 20.01 4.01 -5.05
N SER A 199 20.18 4.43 -3.79
CA SER A 199 21.18 3.89 -2.86
C SER A 199 20.55 3.35 -1.57
N ILE A 200 19.23 3.39 -1.45
CA ILE A 200 18.54 3.04 -0.19
C ILE A 200 18.80 1.59 0.23
N MET A 201 18.77 0.63 -0.70
CA MET A 201 19.00 -0.77 -0.35
C MET A 201 20.47 -1.06 -0.09
N TYR A 202 21.40 -0.37 -0.77
CA TYR A 202 22.81 -0.42 -0.42
C TYR A 202 23.03 0.00 1.03
N ASN A 203 22.49 1.16 1.43
CA ASN A 203 22.56 1.64 2.81
C ASN A 203 21.85 0.70 3.81
N ALA A 204 20.74 0.07 3.41
CA ALA A 204 20.04 -0.89 4.25
C ALA A 204 20.88 -2.16 4.51
N LEU A 205 21.70 -2.60 3.55
CA LEU A 205 22.60 -3.75 3.74
C LEU A 205 23.69 -3.49 4.78
N GLU A 206 24.06 -2.24 5.06
CA GLU A 206 24.98 -1.91 6.14
C GLU A 206 24.36 -2.14 7.53
N LEU A 207 23.03 -2.17 7.63
CA LEU A 207 22.33 -2.48 8.89
C LEU A 207 22.38 -3.98 9.16
N LYS A 208 23.27 -4.39 10.08
CA LYS A 208 23.48 -5.81 10.46
C LYS A 208 22.19 -6.58 10.78
N PRO A 209 21.17 -5.99 11.44
CA PRO A 209 19.90 -6.69 11.67
C PRO A 209 19.11 -7.04 10.41
N ILE A 210 19.36 -6.40 9.26
CA ILE A 210 18.73 -6.79 8.00
C ILE A 210 19.45 -8.02 7.44
N THR A 211 18.91 -9.20 7.69
CA THR A 211 19.57 -10.46 7.30
C THR A 211 19.24 -10.89 5.87
N THR A 212 18.19 -10.35 5.27
CA THR A 212 17.80 -10.67 3.89
C THR A 212 17.03 -9.52 3.25
N VAL A 213 17.30 -9.25 1.98
CA VAL A 213 16.50 -8.35 1.13
C VAL A 213 15.97 -9.16 -0.04
N VAL A 214 14.65 -9.28 -0.17
CA VAL A 214 14.00 -9.93 -1.32
C VAL A 214 13.38 -8.86 -2.18
N GLN A 215 13.89 -8.72 -3.41
CA GLN A 215 13.47 -7.72 -4.38
C GLN A 215 12.54 -8.34 -5.42
N VAL A 216 11.40 -7.71 -5.68
CA VAL A 216 10.39 -8.23 -6.60
C VAL A 216 10.00 -7.15 -7.60
N GLY A 217 9.96 -7.51 -8.90
CA GLY A 217 9.60 -6.59 -9.98
C GLY A 217 10.80 -5.96 -10.69
N ILE A 218 12.01 -6.34 -10.33
CA ILE A 218 13.26 -5.77 -10.84
C ILE A 218 13.36 -5.93 -12.36
N ARG A 219 13.68 -4.84 -13.05
CA ARG A 219 13.79 -4.79 -14.51
C ARG A 219 14.72 -3.69 -15.04
N ASP A 220 15.26 -2.85 -14.17
CA ASP A 220 16.23 -1.82 -14.53
C ASP A 220 17.30 -1.68 -13.43
N PHE A 221 18.56 -1.95 -13.76
CA PHE A 221 19.69 -1.92 -12.83
C PHE A 221 21.01 -1.86 -13.62
N CYS A 222 22.05 -1.29 -13.03
CA CYS A 222 23.38 -1.21 -13.66
C CYS A 222 24.32 -2.35 -13.25
N ALA A 223 25.50 -2.40 -13.88
CA ALA A 223 26.52 -3.40 -13.59
C ALA A 223 27.03 -3.35 -12.13
N GLU A 224 27.22 -2.16 -11.58
CA GLU A 224 27.62 -1.98 -10.17
C GLU A 224 26.62 -2.61 -9.21
N GLU A 225 25.32 -2.38 -9.43
CA GLU A 225 24.25 -2.98 -8.61
C GLU A 225 24.25 -4.51 -8.71
N ASN A 226 24.51 -5.03 -9.90
CA ASN A 226 24.66 -6.47 -10.11
C ASN A 226 25.90 -7.05 -9.40
N ASP A 227 27.01 -6.33 -9.36
CA ASP A 227 28.20 -6.74 -8.62
C ASP A 227 27.92 -6.80 -7.11
N VAL A 228 27.19 -5.82 -6.56
CA VAL A 228 26.72 -5.84 -5.17
C VAL A 228 25.80 -7.04 -4.91
N PHE A 229 24.85 -7.32 -5.81
CA PHE A 229 23.98 -8.48 -5.72
C PHE A 229 24.78 -9.79 -5.69
N LEU A 230 25.73 -9.99 -6.61
CA LEU A 230 26.57 -11.19 -6.67
C LEU A 230 27.46 -11.32 -5.42
N ALA A 231 28.01 -10.21 -4.92
CA ALA A 231 28.82 -10.17 -3.71
C ALA A 231 28.02 -10.40 -2.42
N SER A 232 26.69 -10.26 -2.45
CA SER A 232 25.81 -10.38 -1.27
C SER A 232 25.72 -11.81 -0.70
N LYS A 233 26.25 -12.82 -1.40
CA LYS A 233 26.29 -14.24 -0.97
C LYS A 233 24.92 -14.77 -0.51
N GLY A 234 23.86 -14.40 -1.24
CA GLY A 234 22.48 -14.83 -0.98
C GLY A 234 21.71 -13.97 0.03
N ARG A 235 22.32 -12.90 0.56
CA ARG A 235 21.64 -11.90 1.40
C ARG A 235 20.64 -11.07 0.59
N VAL A 236 20.93 -10.81 -0.68
CA VAL A 236 19.98 -10.19 -1.62
C VAL A 236 19.43 -11.27 -2.55
N LYS A 237 18.12 -11.33 -2.69
CA LYS A 237 17.41 -12.20 -3.64
C LYS A 237 16.64 -11.34 -4.61
N VAL A 238 16.83 -11.55 -5.90
CA VAL A 238 16.22 -10.73 -6.94
C VAL A 238 15.24 -11.58 -7.74
N VAL A 239 13.99 -11.12 -7.80
CA VAL A 239 12.93 -11.68 -8.64
C VAL A 239 12.60 -10.65 -9.72
N ARG A 240 13.13 -10.89 -10.91
CA ARG A 240 12.96 -9.96 -12.04
C ARG A 240 11.56 -10.10 -12.64
N SER A 241 11.03 -9.00 -13.16
CA SER A 241 9.75 -9.02 -13.90
C SER A 241 9.75 -10.03 -15.05
N ALA A 242 10.87 -10.16 -15.77
CA ALA A 242 11.02 -11.14 -16.85
C ALA A 242 10.99 -12.59 -16.37
N ASP A 243 11.46 -12.87 -15.14
CA ASP A 243 11.44 -14.22 -14.57
C ASP A 243 10.03 -14.61 -14.15
N ILE A 244 9.28 -13.69 -13.53
CA ILE A 244 7.86 -13.88 -13.19
C ILE A 244 7.07 -14.22 -14.47
N GLN A 245 7.23 -13.43 -15.53
CA GLN A 245 6.49 -13.66 -16.77
C GLN A 245 6.86 -14.97 -17.46
N ARG A 246 8.16 -15.31 -17.47
CA ARG A 246 8.62 -16.61 -18.00
C ARG A 246 8.03 -17.78 -17.21
N GLN A 247 8.08 -17.72 -15.87
CA GLN A 247 7.52 -18.77 -15.02
C GLN A 247 6.00 -18.91 -15.21
N ARG A 248 5.27 -17.80 -15.35
CA ARG A 248 3.83 -17.84 -15.68
C ARG A 248 3.58 -18.50 -17.03
N PHE A 249 4.39 -18.18 -18.04
CA PHE A 249 4.32 -18.80 -19.36
C PHE A 249 4.61 -20.31 -19.30
N GLU A 250 5.54 -20.72 -18.45
CA GLU A 250 5.91 -22.13 -18.19
C GLU A 250 4.89 -22.87 -17.31
N GLY A 251 3.81 -22.20 -16.87
CA GLY A 251 2.70 -22.81 -16.14
C GLY A 251 2.82 -22.74 -14.60
N ILE A 252 3.86 -22.10 -14.06
CA ILE A 252 3.97 -21.85 -12.62
C ILE A 252 2.93 -20.79 -12.23
N THR A 253 2.03 -21.16 -11.32
CA THR A 253 0.97 -20.27 -10.88
C THR A 253 1.52 -19.09 -10.08
N TRP A 254 0.79 -17.98 -10.08
CA TRP A 254 1.18 -16.82 -9.28
C TRP A 254 1.29 -17.14 -7.78
N ARG A 255 0.43 -18.04 -7.28
CA ARG A 255 0.50 -18.53 -5.90
C ARG A 255 1.83 -19.22 -5.61
N GLU A 256 2.28 -20.14 -6.46
CA GLU A 256 3.55 -20.85 -6.28
C GLU A 256 4.75 -19.87 -6.32
N GLN A 257 4.68 -18.84 -7.15
CA GLN A 257 5.70 -17.78 -7.20
C GLN A 257 5.72 -16.96 -5.91
N CYS A 258 4.55 -16.55 -5.42
CA CYS A 258 4.42 -15.88 -4.12
C CYS A 258 4.97 -16.74 -2.98
N ASP A 259 4.63 -18.03 -2.93
CA ASP A 259 5.11 -18.95 -1.90
C ASP A 259 6.65 -19.08 -1.95
N ALA A 260 7.25 -19.13 -3.13
CA ALA A 260 8.70 -19.16 -3.31
C ALA A 260 9.38 -17.84 -2.88
N ILE A 261 8.79 -16.69 -3.22
CA ILE A 261 9.25 -15.36 -2.79
C ILE A 261 9.23 -15.27 -1.26
N ILE A 262 8.11 -15.68 -0.64
CA ILE A 262 7.89 -15.61 0.81
C ILE A 262 8.81 -16.57 1.56
N ALA A 263 9.03 -17.79 1.04
CA ALA A 263 10.00 -18.73 1.59
C ALA A 263 11.44 -18.16 1.59
N GLY A 264 11.69 -17.13 0.79
CA GLY A 264 12.94 -16.40 0.76
C GLY A 264 13.17 -15.46 1.95
N LEU A 265 12.13 -15.12 2.71
CA LEU A 265 12.16 -14.13 3.78
C LEU A 265 12.25 -14.78 5.18
N PRO A 266 12.84 -14.10 6.18
CA PRO A 266 12.79 -14.54 7.58
C PRO A 266 11.41 -14.28 8.21
N GLU A 267 11.22 -14.74 9.44
CA GLU A 267 9.94 -14.59 10.17
C GLU A 267 9.49 -13.11 10.31
N LYS A 268 10.43 -12.20 10.58
CA LYS A 268 10.18 -10.78 10.76
C LYS A 268 10.50 -10.04 9.46
N VAL A 269 9.50 -9.40 8.84
CA VAL A 269 9.65 -8.76 7.52
C VAL A 269 9.12 -7.34 7.53
N CYS A 270 9.95 -6.36 7.15
CA CYS A 270 9.48 -5.05 6.74
C CYS A 270 9.19 -5.06 5.24
N CYS A 271 8.07 -4.49 4.81
CA CYS A 271 7.73 -4.39 3.38
C CYS A 271 7.87 -2.95 2.91
N GLY A 272 8.50 -2.74 1.76
CA GLY A 272 8.61 -1.47 1.06
C GLY A 272 8.14 -1.58 -0.37
N ILE A 273 7.32 -0.61 -0.81
CA ILE A 273 6.71 -0.59 -2.13
C ILE A 273 7.02 0.75 -2.79
N SER A 274 7.62 0.66 -3.97
CA SER A 274 7.93 1.78 -4.84
C SER A 274 6.84 2.08 -5.85
N ALA A 275 6.51 3.34 -6.07
CA ALA A 275 5.53 3.69 -7.12
C ALA A 275 6.03 3.28 -8.53
N GLY A 276 7.35 3.21 -8.71
CA GLY A 276 8.08 2.84 -9.95
C GLY A 276 7.73 1.47 -10.51
N CYS A 277 7.22 0.55 -9.70
CA CYS A 277 6.81 -0.78 -10.18
C CYS A 277 5.39 -0.82 -10.78
N SER A 278 4.63 0.28 -10.75
CA SER A 278 3.28 0.35 -11.33
C SER A 278 3.25 1.00 -12.72
N LEU A 279 2.43 0.46 -13.65
CA LEU A 279 2.08 1.13 -14.91
C LEU A 279 1.21 2.34 -14.60
N ARG A 280 1.85 3.44 -14.28
CA ARG A 280 1.17 4.72 -14.31
C ARG A 280 1.95 5.69 -15.16
N SER A 281 1.22 6.44 -15.98
CA SER A 281 1.77 7.49 -16.84
C SER A 281 2.35 8.67 -16.07
N ASP A 282 2.13 8.75 -14.76
CA ASP A 282 2.53 9.85 -13.87
C ASP A 282 3.68 9.47 -12.91
N VAL A 283 4.30 8.29 -13.05
CA VAL A 283 5.47 7.91 -12.26
C VAL A 283 6.75 8.32 -12.99
N TYR A 284 7.56 9.18 -12.38
CA TYR A 284 8.87 9.55 -12.92
C TYR A 284 9.79 8.33 -12.96
N GLY A 285 10.31 8.00 -14.16
CA GLY A 285 11.05 6.75 -14.42
C GLY A 285 10.18 5.59 -14.93
N ALA A 286 8.86 5.77 -15.11
CA ALA A 286 8.00 4.75 -15.71
C ALA A 286 8.43 4.44 -17.16
N ARG A 287 8.82 3.18 -17.41
CA ARG A 287 9.11 2.68 -18.75
C ARG A 287 7.89 1.95 -19.35
N PRO A 288 7.62 2.11 -20.65
CA PRO A 288 6.34 1.75 -21.28
C PRO A 288 6.10 0.25 -21.54
N PHE A 289 6.92 -0.65 -21.00
CA PHE A 289 6.77 -2.09 -21.20
C PHE A 289 6.36 -2.79 -19.90
N SER A 290 5.08 -2.72 -19.55
CA SER A 290 4.44 -3.84 -18.87
C SER A 290 2.94 -3.88 -19.17
N ASP A 291 2.38 -5.08 -19.02
CA ASP A 291 0.97 -5.28 -18.74
C ASP A 291 0.77 -5.29 -17.21
N ASP A 292 -0.44 -4.95 -16.79
CA ASP A 292 -0.92 -4.62 -15.43
C ASP A 292 -0.23 -5.29 -14.20
N PRO A 293 0.67 -4.59 -13.47
CA PRO A 293 1.25 -5.06 -12.19
C PRO A 293 0.30 -4.94 -10.98
N ARG A 294 -0.95 -4.48 -11.14
CA ARG A 294 -1.90 -4.28 -10.03
C ARG A 294 -2.34 -5.59 -9.38
N GLY A 295 -2.26 -6.72 -10.08
CA GLY A 295 -2.49 -8.06 -9.50
C GLY A 295 -1.31 -8.53 -8.64
N ASP A 296 -0.09 -8.32 -9.14
CA ASP A 296 1.13 -8.90 -8.56
C ASP A 296 1.46 -8.31 -7.16
N VAL A 297 1.28 -7.00 -6.96
CA VAL A 297 1.55 -6.37 -5.65
C VAL A 297 0.49 -6.72 -4.60
N ARG A 298 -0.77 -6.92 -5.03
CA ARG A 298 -1.92 -7.13 -4.13
C ARG A 298 -1.93 -8.51 -3.48
N ASP A 299 -1.38 -9.52 -4.13
CA ASP A 299 -1.41 -10.91 -3.65
C ASP A 299 -0.19 -11.31 -2.81
N LEU A 300 0.93 -10.59 -2.90
CA LEU A 300 2.12 -10.83 -2.07
C LEU A 300 1.89 -10.48 -0.60
N ALA A 301 1.16 -9.40 -0.31
CA ALA A 301 0.89 -8.95 1.07
C ALA A 301 -0.06 -9.88 1.87
N PRO A 302 -1.15 -10.45 1.31
CA PRO A 302 -1.99 -11.44 1.96
C PRO A 302 -1.35 -12.83 2.05
N SER A 303 -0.55 -13.23 1.05
CA SER A 303 0.10 -14.55 1.03
C SER A 303 1.12 -14.73 2.16
N MET A 304 1.75 -13.64 2.61
CA MET A 304 2.57 -13.62 3.84
C MET A 304 1.80 -13.98 5.12
N ARG A 305 0.46 -13.99 5.08
CA ARG A 305 -0.42 -14.36 6.20
C ARG A 305 -1.10 -15.72 6.04
N LEU A 306 -1.06 -16.33 4.85
CA LEU A 306 -1.84 -17.52 4.49
C LEU A 306 -0.97 -18.80 4.35
N GLN A 307 -0.12 -19.09 5.33
CA GLN A 307 0.27 -20.49 5.55
C GLN A 307 -0.77 -21.13 6.49
N ARG A 308 -1.60 -22.02 5.93
CA ARG A 308 -2.63 -22.78 6.65
C ARG A 308 -1.98 -23.69 7.71
N PRO A 309 -2.63 -23.93 8.86
CA PRO A 309 -2.14 -24.92 9.82
C PRO A 309 -2.21 -26.34 9.23
N VAL A 310 -1.17 -27.12 9.52
CA VAL A 310 -1.11 -28.57 9.32
C VAL A 310 -2.15 -29.24 10.24
N PRO A 311 -3.00 -30.17 9.76
CA PRO A 311 -3.89 -30.90 10.64
C PRO A 311 -3.11 -31.99 11.38
N PHE A 312 -3.22 -32.06 12.71
CA PHE A 312 -2.88 -33.26 13.49
C PHE A 312 -4.17 -33.89 14.06
N PRO A 313 -4.19 -35.23 14.26
CA PRO A 313 -5.42 -36.02 14.42
C PRO A 313 -5.74 -36.36 15.89
N GLY A 314 -7.03 -36.57 16.17
CA GLY A 314 -7.58 -37.18 17.40
C GLY A 314 -7.49 -36.27 18.64
N THR A 315 -8.43 -36.24 19.58
CA THR A 315 -9.28 -37.33 20.07
C THR A 315 -10.61 -36.80 20.62
N ASP A 316 -11.60 -37.66 20.46
CA ASP A 316 -12.89 -37.76 21.14
C ASP A 316 -12.87 -37.43 22.65
N THR A 317 -13.88 -36.70 23.13
CA THR A 317 -14.73 -37.09 24.26
C THR A 317 -16.00 -36.23 24.28
N GLY A 318 -17.15 -36.90 24.21
CA GLY A 318 -18.47 -36.27 24.24
C GLY A 318 -18.94 -35.85 25.63
N HIS A 319 -20.06 -35.12 25.65
CA HIS A 319 -21.23 -35.43 26.47
C HIS A 319 -22.42 -34.62 25.95
N GLY A 320 -23.50 -35.33 25.65
CA GLY A 320 -24.79 -34.75 25.31
C GLY A 320 -25.56 -34.34 26.56
N LEU A 321 -26.60 -33.54 26.35
CA LEU A 321 -27.82 -33.54 27.14
C LEU A 321 -28.97 -33.00 26.28
N HIS A 322 -30.06 -33.77 26.34
CA HIS A 322 -31.35 -33.63 25.68
C HIS A 322 -32.24 -32.57 26.35
N SER A 323 -33.26 -32.13 25.61
CA SER A 323 -34.67 -31.83 25.96
C SER A 323 -35.12 -30.55 25.26
N ASP A 324 -35.90 -30.66 24.17
CA ASP A 324 -37.37 -30.74 24.12
C ASP A 324 -38.06 -29.41 24.45
N LEU A 325 -38.79 -28.86 23.48
CA LEU A 325 -40.25 -28.60 23.56
C LEU A 325 -40.75 -27.79 22.34
N GLU A 326 -41.54 -28.51 21.55
CA GLU A 326 -42.79 -28.17 20.84
C GLU A 326 -43.16 -26.71 20.47
N GLY A 327 -43.68 -26.54 19.24
CA GLY A 327 -44.39 -25.35 18.73
C GLY A 327 -45.84 -25.27 19.26
N PRO A 328 -46.86 -24.85 18.46
CA PRO A 328 -46.88 -24.31 17.09
C PRO A 328 -47.91 -23.15 16.91
N HIS A 329 -48.26 -22.86 15.64
CA HIS A 329 -49.49 -22.23 15.10
C HIS A 329 -49.44 -20.73 14.70
N GLN A 330 -49.50 -20.46 13.37
CA GLN A 330 -50.68 -20.03 12.56
C GLN A 330 -50.97 -18.51 12.69
N LYS A 331 -51.39 -17.71 11.71
CA LYS A 331 -51.89 -17.86 10.33
C LYS A 331 -52.06 -16.43 9.75
N SER A 332 -51.70 -16.26 8.48
CA SER A 332 -52.48 -15.60 7.39
C SER A 332 -52.93 -14.12 7.45
N GLY A 333 -52.82 -13.44 6.30
CA GLY A 333 -53.88 -12.56 5.78
C GLY A 333 -53.50 -11.13 5.35
N TYR A 334 -53.22 -10.94 4.06
CA TYR A 334 -53.54 -9.70 3.29
C TYR A 334 -55.06 -9.73 2.94
N PRO A 335 -55.75 -8.72 2.31
CA PRO A 335 -55.26 -7.55 1.52
C PRO A 335 -56.09 -6.22 1.64
N GLY A 336 -55.71 -5.20 0.85
CA GLY A 336 -56.62 -4.13 0.35
C GLY A 336 -56.16 -2.68 0.65
N ARG A 337 -55.58 -1.90 -0.28
CA ARG A 337 -56.10 -1.06 -1.38
C ARG A 337 -56.74 0.30 -0.98
N ILE A 338 -56.39 1.32 -1.79
CA ILE A 338 -57.01 2.64 -2.10
C ILE A 338 -56.59 3.87 -1.25
N GLY A 339 -56.04 4.91 -1.93
CA GLY A 339 -55.82 6.30 -1.46
C GLY A 339 -57.12 7.14 -1.52
N PRO A 340 -57.16 8.46 -1.83
CA PRO A 340 -56.10 9.45 -2.14
C PRO A 340 -56.27 10.83 -1.43
N ALA A 341 -55.33 11.78 -1.61
CA ALA A 341 -55.51 13.26 -1.66
C ALA A 341 -54.11 13.92 -1.83
N ALA A 342 -53.82 14.59 -2.95
CA ALA A 342 -53.92 16.05 -3.18
C ALA A 342 -53.00 16.87 -2.23
N SER A 343 -52.10 17.76 -2.66
CA SER A 343 -52.32 18.87 -3.60
C SER A 343 -50.99 19.53 -4.02
N ALA A 344 -50.95 20.03 -5.28
CA ALA A 344 -50.46 21.34 -5.78
C ALA A 344 -49.11 21.93 -5.26
N HIS A 345 -48.20 22.51 -6.06
CA HIS A 345 -48.36 23.40 -7.23
C HIS A 345 -47.04 23.55 -8.04
N LEU A 346 -47.19 23.73 -9.37
CA LEU A 346 -46.53 24.67 -10.33
C LEU A 346 -45.00 24.90 -10.23
N GLN A 347 -44.19 24.92 -11.31
CA GLN A 347 -44.36 25.49 -12.66
C GLN A 347 -43.13 25.03 -13.51
N GLU A 348 -43.28 24.31 -14.64
CA GLU A 348 -43.12 24.78 -16.05
C GLU A 348 -42.06 25.90 -16.29
N ARG A 349 -41.19 25.93 -17.33
CA ARG A 349 -41.10 25.24 -18.64
C ARG A 349 -39.79 25.64 -19.39
N ALA A 350 -39.41 24.77 -20.34
CA ALA A 350 -38.76 25.02 -21.65
C ALA A 350 -37.31 25.59 -21.73
N GLY A 351 -36.44 25.21 -22.67
CA GLY A 351 -36.55 24.30 -23.82
C GLY A 351 -35.33 24.42 -24.78
N GLY A 352 -35.30 23.56 -25.80
CA GLY A 352 -34.51 23.68 -27.06
C GLY A 352 -33.04 23.20 -26.98
N SER A 353 -32.62 22.06 -27.56
CA SER A 353 -32.54 21.61 -28.97
C SER A 353 -31.23 22.00 -29.69
N ALA A 354 -30.41 21.00 -30.03
CA ALA A 354 -29.80 20.83 -31.36
C ALA A 354 -29.02 19.49 -31.39
N GLY A 355 -29.25 18.68 -32.42
CA GLY A 355 -28.54 17.45 -32.72
C GLY A 355 -28.00 17.43 -34.15
N HIS A 356 -27.51 16.24 -34.53
CA HIS A 356 -27.00 15.75 -35.83
C HIS A 356 -25.46 15.75 -35.96
N GLY A 357 -24.80 14.70 -36.47
CA GLY A 357 -25.30 13.65 -37.38
C GLY A 357 -24.69 12.24 -37.25
N LEU A 358 -25.49 11.31 -37.77
CA LEU A 358 -25.28 9.92 -38.23
C LEU A 358 -24.24 9.86 -39.39
N CYS A 359 -23.69 8.77 -39.96
CA CYS A 359 -23.91 7.30 -40.07
C CYS A 359 -22.52 6.68 -40.47
N ASP A 360 -22.18 5.39 -40.33
CA ASP A 360 -22.67 4.29 -41.19
C ASP A 360 -22.34 2.86 -40.67
N HIS A 361 -23.10 1.90 -41.21
CA HIS A 361 -23.44 0.49 -40.88
C HIS A 361 -22.35 -0.62 -41.06
N GLN A 362 -22.13 -1.57 -40.09
CA GLN A 362 -22.59 -3.01 -39.91
C GLN A 362 -21.90 -4.10 -40.81
N PRO A 363 -21.91 -5.47 -40.53
CA PRO A 363 -22.62 -6.29 -39.49
C PRO A 363 -21.94 -7.58 -38.85
N LEU A 364 -22.49 -8.05 -37.69
CA LEU A 364 -22.79 -9.46 -37.20
C LEU A 364 -21.65 -10.47 -36.84
N LEU A 365 -21.55 -11.28 -35.74
CA LEU A 365 -22.38 -11.96 -34.67
C LEU A 365 -21.43 -12.54 -33.54
N PRO A 366 -21.85 -13.29 -32.47
CA PRO A 366 -22.95 -13.17 -31.50
C PRO A 366 -22.48 -13.10 -30.01
N GLN A 367 -23.45 -12.93 -29.11
CA GLN A 367 -23.38 -12.59 -27.67
C GLN A 367 -22.61 -13.56 -26.73
N ARG A 368 -21.99 -13.01 -25.67
CA ARG A 368 -22.12 -13.53 -24.29
C ARG A 368 -21.90 -12.43 -23.23
N THR A 369 -22.88 -12.35 -22.34
CA THR A 369 -23.07 -11.47 -21.18
C THR A 369 -21.84 -11.22 -20.29
N ARG A 370 -21.50 -9.95 -20.03
CA ARG A 370 -20.84 -9.46 -18.80
C ARG A 370 -21.21 -7.98 -18.56
N PRO A 371 -21.93 -7.62 -17.48
CA PRO A 371 -21.92 -6.24 -17.00
C PRO A 371 -21.12 -6.13 -15.68
N TYR A 372 -20.61 -4.92 -15.43
CA TYR A 372 -19.91 -4.45 -14.22
C TYR A 372 -18.43 -4.80 -14.05
N ALA A 373 -17.56 -4.17 -14.85
CA ALA A 373 -16.14 -4.02 -14.52
C ALA A 373 -15.49 -2.72 -15.04
N ALA A 374 -16.28 -1.69 -15.40
CA ALA A 374 -15.75 -0.51 -16.11
C ALA A 374 -16.15 0.86 -15.54
N ARG A 375 -16.61 0.96 -14.28
CA ARG A 375 -17.01 2.26 -13.69
C ARG A 375 -16.32 2.66 -12.37
N LEU A 376 -15.38 1.88 -11.85
CA LEU A 376 -14.65 2.23 -10.62
C LEU A 376 -13.28 2.91 -10.83
N VAL A 377 -12.78 3.00 -12.08
CA VAL A 377 -11.44 3.52 -12.37
C VAL A 377 -11.44 4.92 -12.99
N HIS A 378 -12.60 5.45 -13.41
CA HIS A 378 -12.65 6.77 -14.05
C HIS A 378 -12.76 7.96 -13.07
N HIS A 379 -12.98 7.73 -11.77
CA HIS A 379 -13.15 8.83 -10.81
C HIS A 379 -11.96 9.03 -9.84
N ALA A 380 -11.11 8.01 -9.64
CA ALA A 380 -9.89 8.09 -8.83
C ALA A 380 -8.66 8.63 -9.60
N THR A 381 -8.83 8.99 -10.88
CA THR A 381 -7.82 9.51 -11.82
C THR A 381 -7.35 10.95 -11.54
N ARG A 382 -7.58 11.49 -10.33
CA ARG A 382 -7.06 12.81 -9.93
C ARG A 382 -6.05 12.77 -8.78
N CYS A 383 -5.77 11.60 -8.20
CA CYS A 383 -4.89 11.45 -7.04
C CYS A 383 -3.50 10.95 -7.44
N ARG A 384 -2.52 11.86 -7.38
CA ARG A 384 -1.15 11.77 -7.88
C ARG A 384 -0.21 11.06 -6.89
N GLU A 385 0.77 10.30 -7.41
CA GLU A 385 2.07 9.86 -6.83
C GLU A 385 2.12 9.27 -5.39
N GLN A 386 2.33 7.93 -5.18
CA GLN A 386 2.30 7.33 -3.81
C GLN A 386 3.18 6.09 -3.55
N TRP A 387 3.86 6.08 -2.39
CA TRP A 387 4.81 5.09 -1.84
C TRP A 387 4.31 4.53 -0.49
N TYR A 388 4.61 3.28 -0.14
CA TYR A 388 4.17 2.66 1.13
C TYR A 388 5.22 1.75 1.75
N HIS A 389 5.50 1.91 3.04
CA HIS A 389 6.15 0.88 3.87
C HIS A 389 5.19 0.34 4.93
N ALA A 390 5.18 -0.99 5.08
CA ALA A 390 4.36 -1.73 6.04
C ALA A 390 5.24 -2.38 7.14
N PRO A 391 4.70 -2.56 8.36
CA PRO A 391 5.45 -2.94 9.57
C PRO A 391 6.07 -4.33 9.51
N VAL A 392 7.08 -4.54 10.38
CA VAL A 392 7.59 -5.86 10.75
C VAL A 392 6.51 -6.65 11.48
N LEU A 393 5.94 -7.65 10.82
CA LEU A 393 4.99 -8.57 11.45
C LEU A 393 5.74 -9.76 12.07
N PRO A 394 5.61 -10.03 13.38
CA PRO A 394 5.91 -11.35 13.94
C PRO A 394 4.84 -12.35 13.50
N TRP A 395 5.24 -13.59 13.20
CA TRP A 395 4.30 -14.68 12.89
C TRP A 395 3.43 -15.09 14.10
N GLN A 396 3.85 -14.72 15.32
CA GLN A 396 3.18 -15.05 16.58
C GLN A 396 2.47 -13.86 17.27
N GLN A 397 1.50 -13.25 16.60
CA GLN A 397 0.46 -12.45 17.28
C GLN A 397 -0.94 -13.03 17.03
N ARG A 398 -1.08 -14.36 17.15
CA ARG A 398 -2.38 -15.00 17.36
C ARG A 398 -2.59 -15.19 18.86
N GLN A 399 -3.53 -14.45 19.42
CA GLN A 399 -4.52 -14.94 20.42
C GLN A 399 -5.38 -13.80 21.00
N ARG A 400 -4.97 -12.53 20.93
CA ARG A 400 -5.80 -11.42 21.46
C ARG A 400 -6.93 -10.94 20.52
N ASP A 401 -6.77 -11.14 19.21
CA ASP A 401 -7.76 -10.63 18.25
C ASP A 401 -8.94 -11.61 18.04
N HIS A 402 -8.89 -12.82 18.61
CA HIS A 402 -9.92 -13.83 18.36
C HIS A 402 -11.19 -13.67 19.24
N GLU A 403 -11.10 -12.93 20.35
CA GLU A 403 -12.24 -12.69 21.26
C GLU A 403 -13.10 -11.48 20.85
N LEU A 404 -12.61 -10.62 19.94
CA LEU A 404 -13.37 -9.45 19.45
C LEU A 404 -14.03 -9.67 18.08
N LEU A 405 -13.85 -10.84 17.45
CA LEU A 405 -14.16 -11.07 16.03
C LEU A 405 -15.35 -11.99 15.75
N HIS A 406 -16.03 -12.55 16.75
CA HIS A 406 -17.20 -13.40 16.50
C HIS A 406 -18.37 -13.07 17.42
N ASP A 407 -19.20 -12.12 16.98
CA ASP A 407 -20.63 -12.08 17.30
C ASP A 407 -21.40 -11.71 16.02
N ALA A 408 -21.60 -12.71 15.15
CA ALA A 408 -22.63 -12.70 14.12
C ALA A 408 -22.86 -14.13 13.59
N PRO A 409 -24.04 -14.74 13.80
CA PRO A 409 -24.36 -16.04 13.21
C PRO A 409 -24.77 -15.87 11.75
N PHE A 410 -23.89 -16.26 10.81
CA PHE A 410 -24.26 -16.41 9.40
C PHE A 410 -25.02 -17.73 9.23
N ARG A 411 -26.35 -17.68 9.11
CA ARG A 411 -27.17 -18.85 8.72
C ARG A 411 -26.91 -19.17 7.25
N GLY A 412 -26.50 -20.41 7.00
CA GLY A 412 -26.02 -20.88 5.70
C GLY A 412 -27.09 -21.07 4.63
N ALA A 413 -26.68 -20.86 3.38
CA ALA A 413 -27.36 -21.37 2.20
C ALA A 413 -26.74 -22.73 1.81
N ARG A 414 -27.47 -23.81 2.03
CA ARG A 414 -27.12 -25.15 1.50
C ARG A 414 -27.31 -25.16 -0.02
N LEU A 415 -26.23 -25.37 -0.76
CA LEU A 415 -26.28 -25.86 -2.13
C LEU A 415 -26.62 -27.36 -2.10
N GLN A 416 -27.83 -27.73 -2.50
CA GLN A 416 -28.19 -29.12 -2.82
C GLN A 416 -27.45 -29.55 -4.09
N ARG A 417 -26.68 -30.63 -4.00
CA ARG A 417 -26.19 -31.37 -5.18
C ARG A 417 -27.27 -32.36 -5.62
N PRO A 418 -27.44 -32.61 -6.94
CA PRO A 418 -28.35 -33.65 -7.41
C PRO A 418 -27.71 -35.04 -7.19
N HIS A 419 -28.50 -35.98 -6.68
CA HIS A 419 -28.15 -37.40 -6.62
C HIS A 419 -28.43 -38.09 -7.97
N PRO A 420 -27.64 -39.10 -8.37
CA PRO A 420 -27.89 -39.87 -9.59
C PRO A 420 -28.72 -41.12 -9.29
N GLY A 421 -29.58 -41.49 -10.24
CA GLY A 421 -29.93 -42.89 -10.51
C GLY A 421 -31.20 -43.45 -9.85
N LEU A 422 -32.09 -43.88 -10.77
CA LEU A 422 -33.24 -44.80 -10.67
C LEU A 422 -34.55 -44.27 -10.08
#